data_AF-A0AAE3J4X5-F1
#
_entry.id   AF-A0AAE3J4X5-F1
#
_cell.length_a   1.000
_cell.length_b   1.000
_cell.length_c   1.000
_cell.angle_alpha   90.00
_cell.angle_beta   90.00
_cell.angle_gamma   90.00
#
_symmetry.space_group_name_H-M   'P 1'
#
loop_
_entity.id
_entity.type
_entity.pdbx_description
1 polymer ?
#
loop_
_entity_poly.entity_id
_entity_poly.type
_entity_poly.pdbx_seq_one_letter_code
_entity_poly.pdbx_strand_id
1 'polypeptide(L)' 'MPDFEVGKTYEISHSRKGKFVAKIVSVETPWVHCRIVCGDAKMLSPLTRNKGAGDSLVFRDSLTQIIREIETPT' A
#
# COMPACT_ATOMS: atom_id res chain seq x y z
N MET A 1 4.04 10.34 11.51
CA MET A 1 3.23 9.56 10.54
C MET A 1 4.15 9.21 9.39
N PRO A 2 4.01 8.05 8.74
CA PRO A 2 4.83 7.73 7.57
C PRO A 2 4.60 8.77 6.45
N ASP A 3 5.67 9.43 6.00
CA ASP A 3 5.62 10.32 4.85
C ASP A 3 5.67 9.49 3.57
N PHE A 4 4.57 9.45 2.83
CA PHE A 4 4.47 8.79 1.54
C PHE A 4 4.68 9.81 0.42
N GLU A 5 5.55 9.49 -0.52
CA GLU A 5 5.75 10.30 -1.72
C GLU A 5 5.07 9.65 -2.94
N VAL A 6 4.35 10.47 -3.70
CA VAL A 6 3.70 10.02 -4.94
C VAL A 6 4.75 9.57 -5.96
N GLY A 7 4.52 8.42 -6.59
CA GLY A 7 5.43 7.83 -7.57
C GLY A 7 6.50 6.91 -6.99
N LYS A 8 6.72 6.93 -5.67
CA LYS A 8 7.64 6.02 -4.98
C LYS A 8 6.99 4.68 -4.68
N THR A 9 7.83 3.65 -4.59
CA THR A 9 7.40 2.28 -4.22
C THR A 9 7.89 1.97 -2.82
N TYR A 10 7.01 1.44 -1.97
CA TYR A 10 7.35 1.08 -0.60
C TYR A 10 6.95 -0.35 -0.30
N GLU A 11 7.73 -1.00 0.56
CA GLU A 11 7.30 -2.18 1.29
C GLU A 11 6.52 -1.73 2.52
N ILE A 12 5.22 -2.04 2.53
CA ILE A 12 4.26 -1.52 3.49
C ILE A 12 3.77 -2.65 4.39
N SER A 13 3.73 -2.38 5.70
CA SER A 13 2.99 -3.21 6.67
C SER A 13 1.78 -2.44 7.18
N HIS A 14 0.59 -2.96 6.91
CA HIS A 14 -0.66 -2.36 7.36
C HIS A 14 -1.39 -3.31 8.30
N SER A 15 -1.72 -2.83 9.51
CA SER A 15 -2.30 -3.63 10.61
C SER A 15 -3.46 -4.55 10.20
N ARG A 16 -4.35 -4.07 9.31
CA ARG A 16 -5.53 -4.84 8.82
C ARG A 16 -5.37 -5.48 7.45
N LYS A 17 -4.39 -5.07 6.65
CA LYS A 17 -4.25 -5.49 5.25
C LYS A 17 -3.04 -6.38 5.02
N GLY A 18 -2.21 -6.57 6.05
CA GLY A 18 -1.00 -7.36 5.97
C GLY A 18 0.14 -6.57 5.33
N LYS A 19 1.08 -7.31 4.74
CA LYS A 19 2.32 -6.79 4.21
C LYS A 19 2.31 -6.92 2.68
N PHE A 20 2.59 -5.82 1.98
CA PHE A 20 2.58 -5.77 0.52
C PHE A 20 3.53 -4.68 0.02
N VAL A 21 3.95 -4.79 -1.23
CA VAL A 21 4.74 -3.75 -1.91
C VAL A 21 3.80 -2.98 -2.81
N ALA A 22 3.77 -1.65 -2.67
CA ALA A 22 2.93 -0.81 -3.51
C ALA A 22 3.60 0.50 -3.92
N LYS A 23 3.25 0.95 -5.13
CA LYS A 23 3.61 2.26 -5.67
C LYS A 23 2.54 3.27 -5.30
N ILE A 24 2.92 4.38 -4.68
CA ILE A 24 1.98 5.42 -4.28
C ILE A 24 1.53 6.21 -5.51
N VAL A 25 0.23 6.41 -5.64
CA VAL A 25 -0.42 7.10 -6.76
C VAL A 25 -0.94 8.47 -6.33
N SER A 26 -1.53 8.57 -5.14
CA SER A 26 -1.91 9.85 -4.53
C SER A 26 -1.92 9.74 -3.00
N VAL A 27 -1.77 10.89 -2.34
CA VAL A 27 -1.83 11.01 -0.88
C VAL A 27 -2.83 12.11 -0.55
N GLU A 28 -3.93 11.74 0.11
CA GLU A 28 -5.03 12.60 0.54
C GLU A 28 -5.29 12.33 2.02
N THR A 29 -4.44 12.88 2.90
CA THR A 29 -4.42 12.57 4.34
C THR A 29 -5.83 12.56 4.96
N PRO A 30 -6.24 11.49 5.65
CA PRO A 30 -5.42 10.35 6.10
C PRO A 30 -5.34 9.18 5.11
N TRP A 31 -5.85 9.34 3.89
CA TRP A 31 -5.95 8.27 2.90
C TRP A 31 -4.79 8.28 1.91
N VAL A 32 -4.26 7.09 1.64
CA VAL A 32 -3.18 6.88 0.68
C VAL A 32 -3.68 5.93 -0.38
N HIS A 33 -3.55 6.34 -1.64
CA HIS A 33 -3.90 5.55 -2.80
C HIS A 33 -2.62 4.98 -3.40
N CYS A 34 -2.60 3.66 -3.59
CA CYS A 34 -1.45 2.97 -4.14
C CYS A 34 -1.86 1.89 -5.14
N ARG A 35 -0.90 1.43 -5.93
CA ARG A 35 -1.03 0.26 -6.77
C ARG A 35 -0.09 -0.82 -6.27
N ILE A 36 -0.63 -2.00 -5.98
CA ILE A 36 0.17 -3.12 -5.49
C ILE A 36 1.09 -3.58 -6.62
N VAL A 37 2.38 -3.62 -6.33
CA VAL A 37 3.43 -4.09 -7.24
C VAL A 37 3.72 -5.56 -6.97
N CYS A 38 3.74 -5.97 -5.70
CA CYS A 38 4.01 -7.35 -5.30
C CYS A 38 3.33 -7.70 -3.96
N GLY A 39 2.93 -8.96 -3.80
CA GLY A 39 2.21 -9.47 -2.64
C GLY A 39 0.70 -9.25 -2.71
N ASP A 40 0.01 -9.64 -1.64
CA ASP A 40 -1.44 -9.57 -1.52
C ASP A 40 -1.87 -8.75 -0.31
N ALA A 41 -2.73 -7.76 -0.53
CA ALA A 41 -3.39 -7.01 0.54
C ALA A 41 -4.70 -7.71 0.93
N LYS A 42 -4.80 -8.08 2.21
CA LYS A 42 -6.00 -8.70 2.78
C LYS A 42 -7.17 -7.72 2.81
N MET A 43 -8.34 -8.22 2.47
CA MET A 43 -9.60 -7.48 2.60
C MET A 43 -10.32 -7.91 3.88
N LEU A 44 -10.94 -6.95 4.57
CA LEU A 44 -11.64 -7.19 5.84
C LEU A 44 -12.95 -7.97 5.65
N SER A 45 -13.57 -7.85 4.48
CA SER A 45 -14.81 -8.56 4.17
C SER A 45 -14.46 -9.90 3.52
N PRO A 46 -15.00 -11.03 4.03
CA PRO A 46 -14.83 -12.34 3.40
C PRO A 46 -15.50 -12.43 2.02
N LEU A 47 -16.41 -11.51 1.69
CA LEU A 47 -17.03 -11.41 0.37
C LEU A 47 -16.15 -10.67 -0.65
N THR A 48 -15.09 -10.01 -0.20
CA THR A 48 -14.20 -9.25 -1.07
C THR A 48 -12.91 -10.04 -1.27
N ARG A 49 -12.58 -10.36 -2.53
CA ARG A 49 -11.31 -11.00 -2.88
C ARG A 49 -10.14 -10.13 -2.41
N ASN A 50 -9.05 -10.76 -1.95
CA ASN A 50 -7.79 -10.07 -1.69
C ASN A 50 -7.31 -9.33 -2.94
N LYS A 51 -6.65 -8.19 -2.74
CA LYS A 51 -6.05 -7.42 -3.83
C LYS A 51 -4.61 -7.86 -4.04
N GLY A 52 -4.24 -8.19 -5.27
CA GLY A 52 -2.91 -8.68 -5.62
C GLY A 52 -2.13 -7.68 -6.48
N ALA A 53 -1.00 -8.14 -7.02
CA ALA A 53 -0.18 -7.35 -7.94
C ALA A 53 -1.01 -6.81 -9.13
N GLY A 54 -0.89 -5.51 -9.39
CA GLY A 54 -1.63 -4.80 -10.42
C GLY A 54 -2.90 -4.10 -9.91
N ASP A 55 -3.43 -4.47 -8.74
CA ASP A 55 -4.64 -3.87 -8.17
C ASP A 55 -4.37 -2.53 -7.48
N SER A 56 -5.39 -1.66 -7.49
CA SER A 56 -5.37 -0.41 -6.73
C SER A 56 -5.91 -0.60 -5.32
N LEU A 57 -5.26 0.00 -4.34
CA LEU A 57 -5.61 -0.10 -2.92
C LEU A 57 -5.64 1.29 -2.29
N VAL A 58 -6.60 1.49 -1.39
CA VAL A 58 -6.67 2.67 -0.53
C VAL A 58 -6.53 2.22 0.92
N PHE A 59 -5.69 2.91 1.69
CA PHE A 59 -5.46 2.61 3.09
C PHE A 59 -5.22 3.88 3.91
N ARG A 60 -5.30 3.77 5.25
CA ARG A 60 -5.04 4.91 6.15
C ARG A 60 -3.58 4.93 6.58
N ASP A 61 -2.94 6.09 6.48
CA ASP A 61 -1.56 6.31 6.90
C ASP A 61 -1.31 5.92 8.38
N SER A 62 -2.24 6.25 9.27
CA SER A 62 -2.23 5.98 10.71
C SER A 62 -2.20 4.49 11.07
N LEU A 63 -2.58 3.61 10.16
CA LEU A 63 -2.60 2.16 10.35
C LEU A 63 -1.42 1.45 9.68
N THR A 64 -0.45 2.24 9.21
CA THR A 64 0.60 1.82 8.30
C THR A 64 1.99 2.09 8.85
N GLN A 65 2.90 1.16 8.59
CA GLN A 65 4.33 1.31 8.81
C GLN A 65 5.05 1.11 7.47
N ILE A 66 5.95 2.04 7.14
CA ILE A 66 6.89 1.87 6.03
C ILE A 66 8.01 0.97 6.54
N ILE A 67 8.19 -0.18 5.89
CA ILE A 67 9.32 -1.08 6.20
C ILE A 67 10.57 -0.56 5.50
N ARG A 68 10.47 -0.26 4.20
CA ARG A 68 11.51 0.38 3.40
C ARG A 68 10.95 0.97 2.11
N GLU A 69 11.66 1.94 1.56
CA GLU A 69 11.50 2.37 0.17
C GLU A 69 12.20 1.38 -0.76
N ILE A 70 11.59 1.14 -1.93
CA ILE A 70 12.15 0.31 -2.99
C ILE A 70 12.40 1.22 -4.18
N GLU A 71 13.67 1.39 -4.52
CA GLU A 71 14.07 2.03 -5.77
C GLU A 71 13.71 1.10 -6.93
N THR A 72 12.67 1.45 -7.69
CA THR A 72 12.41 0.78 -8.97
C THR A 72 13.52 1.15 -9.96
N PRO A 73 14.23 0.18 -10.55
CA PRO A 73 15.17 0.47 -11.62
C PRO A 73 14.40 1.11 -12.78
N THR A 74 14.96 2.20 -13.31
CA THR A 74 14.37 3.00 -14.39
C THR A 74 14.57 2.31 -15.73
#